data_AF-A0A075FUE4-F1
#
_entry.id   AF-A0A075FUE4-F1
#
_cell.length_a   1.000
_cell.length_b   1.000
_cell.length_c   1.000
_cell.angle_alpha   90.00
_cell.angle_beta   90.00
_cell.angle_gamma   90.00
#
_symmetry.space_group_name_H-M   'P 1'
#
loop_
_entity.id
_entity.type
_entity.pdbx_description
1 polymer ?
#
loop_
_entity_poly.entity_id
_entity_poly.type
_entity_poly.pdbx_seq_one_letter_code
_entity_poly.pdbx_strand_id
1 'polypeptide(L)' 'MVPGGVPVDRKFSHGREISLAEAKQALKIPGVLGLGEVFSWTKVTKRDPKTMKMLSTMLENDCVINGHTAGVSGKN' A
#
# COMPACT_ATOMS: atom_id res chain seq x y z
N MET A 1 -3.38 9.71 -5.42
CA MET A 1 -2.74 8.69 -4.56
C MET A 1 -2.34 7.49 -5.42
N VAL A 2 -1.23 6.82 -5.10
CA VAL A 2 -0.80 5.55 -5.69
C VAL A 2 -1.62 4.40 -5.08
N PRO A 3 -2.15 3.44 -5.85
CA PRO A 3 -2.88 2.29 -5.27
C PRO A 3 -1.99 1.42 -4.37
N GLY A 4 -2.40 1.20 -3.11
CA GLY A 4 -1.60 0.51 -2.09
C GLY A 4 -1.77 -1.01 -2.01
N GLY A 5 -2.69 -1.59 -2.77
CA GLY A 5 -3.00 -3.02 -2.67
C GLY A 5 -3.68 -3.59 -3.90
N VAL A 6 -3.04 -3.47 -5.07
CA VAL A 6 -3.55 -4.04 -6.33
C VAL A 6 -2.65 -5.18 -6.83
N PRO A 7 -3.22 -6.36 -7.17
CA PRO A 7 -4.53 -6.82 -6.70
C PRO A 7 -4.53 -6.99 -5.19
N VAL A 8 -5.70 -6.91 -4.55
CA VAL A 8 -5.82 -7.03 -3.08
C VAL A 8 -5.32 -8.40 -2.62
N ASP A 9 -5.72 -9.44 -3.33
CA ASP A 9 -5.32 -10.82 -3.10
C ASP A 9 -5.13 -11.57 -4.42
N ARG A 10 -3.95 -12.16 -4.61
CA ARG A 10 -3.59 -12.91 -5.82
C ARG A 10 -4.33 -14.23 -5.98
N LYS A 11 -4.93 -14.76 -4.90
CA LYS A 11 -5.77 -15.95 -4.95
C LYS A 11 -7.02 -15.70 -5.79
N PHE A 12 -7.53 -14.47 -5.77
CA PHE A 12 -8.79 -14.10 -6.43
C PHE A 12 -8.59 -13.25 -7.68
N SER A 13 -7.38 -12.72 -7.92
CA SER A 13 -7.06 -11.95 -9.12
C SER A 13 -5.61 -12.11 -9.53
N HIS A 14 -5.39 -12.34 -10.83
CA HIS A 14 -4.06 -12.36 -11.45
C HIS A 14 -3.76 -11.06 -12.20
N GLY A 15 -4.47 -9.98 -11.87
CA GLY A 15 -4.23 -8.65 -12.43
C GLY A 15 -2.81 -8.14 -12.15
N ARG A 16 -2.41 -7.09 -12.87
CA ARG A 16 -1.09 -6.47 -12.70
C ARG A 16 -0.93 -5.88 -11.30
N GLU A 17 0.27 -6.04 -10.76
CA GLU A 17 0.70 -5.41 -9.53
C GLU A 17 1.42 -4.10 -9.82
N ILE A 18 1.34 -3.16 -8.89
CA ILE A 18 2.22 -1.99 -8.89
C ILE A 18 3.53 -2.37 -8.22
N SER A 19 4.62 -2.26 -8.97
CA SER A 19 5.97 -2.38 -8.45
C SER A 19 6.37 -1.15 -7.66
N LEU A 20 7.40 -1.28 -6.81
CA LEU A 20 7.93 -0.15 -6.06
C LEU A 20 8.48 0.96 -6.97
N ALA A 21 9.03 0.60 -8.14
CA ALA A 21 9.55 1.56 -9.11
C ALA A 21 8.42 2.38 -9.73
N GLU A 22 7.33 1.72 -10.14
CA GLU A 22 6.13 2.40 -10.65
C GLU A 22 5.50 3.29 -9.59
N ALA A 23 5.44 2.83 -8.33
CA ALA A 23 4.97 3.66 -7.22
C ALA A 23 5.82 4.94 -7.06
N LYS A 24 7.15 4.82 -7.08
CA LYS A 24 8.07 5.97 -7.01
C LYS A 24 7.92 6.92 -8.21
N GLN A 25 7.66 6.39 -9.41
CA GLN A 25 7.41 7.22 -10.59
C GLN A 25 6.06 7.93 -10.48
N ALA A 26 5.03 7.26 -9.97
CA ALA A 26 3.70 7.83 -9.80
C ALA A 26 3.68 9.00 -8.80
N LEU A 27 4.57 9.02 -7.80
CA LEU A 27 4.74 10.16 -6.90
C LEU A 27 5.18 11.45 -7.61
N LYS A 28 5.75 11.35 -8.82
CA LYS A 28 6.16 12.52 -9.62
C LYS A 28 5.00 13.14 -10.40
N ILE A 29 3.83 12.49 -10.44
CA ILE A 29 2.65 12.99 -11.15
C ILE A 29 2.02 14.12 -10.32
N PRO A 30 1.78 15.32 -10.90
CA PRO A 30 1.12 16.41 -10.18
C PRO A 30 -0.21 15.97 -9.58
N GLY A 31 -0.43 16.28 -8.30
CA GLY A 31 -1.65 15.91 -7.57
C GLY A 31 -1.62 14.52 -6.92
N VAL A 32 -0.55 13.73 -7.10
CA VAL A 32 -0.35 12.50 -6.30
C VAL A 32 0.28 12.86 -4.96
N LEU A 33 -0.45 12.61 -3.87
CA LEU A 33 -0.06 13.00 -2.51
C LEU A 33 0.55 11.86 -1.66
N GLY A 34 0.59 10.64 -2.20
CA GLY A 34 1.07 9.47 -1.45
C GLY A 34 0.32 8.18 -1.77
N LEU A 35 0.23 7.27 -0.81
CA LEU A 35 -0.30 5.91 -0.94
C LEU A 35 -1.78 5.83 -0.53
N GLY A 36 -2.63 5.33 -1.42
CA GLY A 36 -4.06 5.15 -1.23
C GLY A 36 -4.43 3.73 -0.79
N GLU A 37 -5.42 3.64 0.10
CA GLU A 37 -6.04 2.45 0.67
C GLU A 37 -5.14 1.21 0.77
N VAL A 38 -4.42 1.13 1.88
CA VAL A 38 -3.75 -0.10 2.32
C VAL A 38 -4.80 -1.05 2.92
N PHE A 39 -5.49 -1.80 2.05
CA PHE A 39 -6.64 -2.66 2.40
C PHE A 39 -6.31 -3.84 3.31
N SER A 40 -5.12 -4.41 3.17
CA SER A 40 -4.76 -5.63 3.88
C SER A 40 -4.04 -5.28 5.18
N TRP A 41 -4.80 -4.86 6.19
CA TRP A 41 -4.25 -4.55 7.52
C TRP A 41 -3.45 -5.72 8.11
N THR A 42 -3.82 -6.97 7.78
CA THR A 42 -3.08 -8.17 8.20
C THR A 42 -1.68 -8.24 7.63
N LYS A 43 -1.45 -7.78 6.38
CA LYS A 43 -0.09 -7.66 5.82
C LYS A 43 0.72 -6.58 6.54
N VAL A 44 0.05 -5.55 7.04
CA VAL A 44 0.68 -4.51 7.87
C VAL A 44 1.09 -5.08 9.24
N THR A 45 0.15 -5.67 9.97
CA THR A 45 0.40 -6.19 11.33
C THR A 45 1.33 -7.40 11.34
N LYS A 46 1.28 -8.27 10.32
CA LYS A 46 2.22 -9.39 10.14
C LYS A 46 3.54 -8.98 9.50
N ARG A 47 3.75 -7.68 9.22
CA ARG A 47 4.99 -7.13 8.68
C ARG A 47 5.43 -7.81 7.37
N ASP A 48 4.49 -8.04 6.46
CA ASP A 48 4.78 -8.56 5.12
C ASP A 48 5.88 -7.71 4.45
N PRO A 49 7.01 -8.31 4.00
CA PRO A 49 8.18 -7.54 3.55
C PRO A 49 7.88 -6.57 2.40
N LYS A 50 7.04 -6.97 1.45
CA LYS A 50 6.66 -6.13 0.31
C LYS A 50 5.85 -4.93 0.78
N THR A 51 4.89 -5.16 1.67
CA THR A 51 4.04 -4.12 2.28
C THR A 51 4.88 -3.15 3.10
N MET A 52 5.76 -3.65 3.97
CA MET A 52 6.64 -2.80 4.80
C MET A 52 7.57 -1.94 3.94
N LYS A 53 8.15 -2.51 2.87
CA LYS A 53 9.02 -1.75 1.95
C LYS A 53 8.28 -0.62 1.24
N MET A 54 7.03 -0.86 0.81
CA MET A 54 6.18 0.17 0.22
C MET A 54 5.89 1.28 1.23
N LEU A 55 5.49 0.92 2.46
CA LEU A 55 5.21 1.90 3.52
C LEU A 55 6.46 2.74 3.86
N SER A 56 7.62 2.10 4.04
CA SER A 56 8.90 2.78 4.31
C SER A 56 9.23 3.77 3.20
N THR A 57 9.12 3.35 1.93
CA THR A 57 9.36 4.25 0.79
C THR A 57 8.42 5.45 0.80
N MET A 58 7.15 5.29 1.15
CA MET A 58 6.20 6.41 1.21
C MET A 58 6.56 7.38 2.34
N LEU A 59 6.91 6.85 3.52
CA LEU A 59 7.35 7.67 4.66
C LEU A 59 8.66 8.43 4.34
N GLU A 60 9.63 7.77 3.69
CA GLU A 60 10.89 8.38 3.25
C GLU A 60 10.71 9.48 2.19
N ASN A 61 9.53 9.55 1.54
CA ASN A 61 9.19 10.57 0.55
C ASN A 61 8.13 11.55 1.07
N ASP A 62 7.96 11.66 2.39
CA ASP A 62 7.02 12.57 3.07
C ASP A 62 5.56 12.46 2.55
N CYS A 63 5.18 11.24 2.13
CA CYS A 63 3.89 10.99 1.50
C CYS A 63 2.80 10.66 2.54
N VAL A 64 1.56 11.08 2.24
CA VAL A 64 0.39 10.64 3.00
C VAL A 64 0.15 9.14 2.77
N ILE A 65 -0.16 8.40 3.82
CA ILE A 65 -0.57 7.00 3.74
C ILE A 65 -2.01 6.88 4.23
N ASN A 66 -2.91 6.51 3.33
CA ASN A 66 -4.30 6.23 3.67
C ASN A 66 -4.47 4.73 3.97
N GLY A 67 -4.70 4.41 5.24
CA GLY A 67 -4.94 3.04 5.72
C GLY A 67 -6.42 2.69 5.76
N HIS A 68 -6.72 1.39 5.58
CA HIS A 68 -8.08 0.86 5.73
C HIS A 68 -8.10 -0.17 6.86
N THR A 69 -8.91 0.09 7.90
CA THR A 69 -8.93 -0.70 9.15
C THR A 69 -10.23 -1.47 9.37
N ALA A 70 -11.08 -1.61 8.35
CA ALA A 70 -12.30 -2.39 8.50
C ALA A 70 -11.99 -3.83 8.94
N GLY A 71 -12.72 -4.31 9.94
CA GLY A 71 -12.50 -5.63 10.53
C GLY A 71 -11.27 -5.76 11.43
N VAL A 72 -10.50 -4.68 11.65
CA VAL A 72 -9.49 -4.65 12.72
C VAL A 72 -10.23 -4.53 14.05
N SER A 73 -10.42 -5.67 14.73
CA SER A 73 -10.78 -5.68 16.14
C SER A 73 -9.54 -6.06 16.93
N GLY A 74 -9.17 -5.29 17.95
CA GLY A 74 -8.01 -5.57 18.84
C GLY A 74 -8.16 -6.83 19.72
N LYS A 75 -8.95 -7.81 19.27
CA LYS A 75 -9.07 -9.13 19.89
C LYS A 75 -7.93 -9.99 19.38
N ASN A 76 -6.81 -9.92 20.09
CA ASN A 76 -5.75 -10.91 20.03
C ASN A 76 -6.08 -12.06 21.00
#